data_AF-A0A4R8LX62-F1
#
_entry.id   AF-A0A4R8LX62-F1
#
_cell.length_a   1.000
_cell.length_b   1.000
_cell.length_c   1.000
_cell.angle_alpha   90.00
_cell.angle_beta   90.00
_cell.angle_gamma   90.00
#
_symmetry.space_group_name_H-M   'P 1'
#
loop_
_entity.id
_entity.type
_entity.pdbx_description
1 polymer ?
#
loop_
_entity_poly.entity_id
_entity_poly.type
_entity_poly.pdbx_seq_one_letter_code
_entity_poly.pdbx_strand_id
1 'polypeptide(L)'
;MRYAWIDQQVGRYPLLSLCRVVSVSVNGYRAWKRGGKPGRTRLTDTQLLRLIRAVHAEVKGAYGSPRMTGEIRDRGFPVSV
;
A
#
# COMPACT_ATOMS: atom_id res chain seq x y z
N MET A 1 -17.79 -7.65 6.31
CA MET A 1 -16.53 -8.30 6.74
C MET A 1 -16.08 -9.38 5.73
N ARG A 2 -15.69 -9.00 4.50
CA ARG A 2 -15.32 -9.98 3.45
C ARG A 2 -13.99 -10.68 3.74
N TYR A 3 -12.97 -9.92 4.15
CA TYR A 3 -11.65 -10.48 4.43
C TYR A 3 -11.59 -11.33 5.71
N ALA A 4 -12.37 -10.99 6.74
CA ALA A 4 -12.47 -11.79 7.96
C ALA A 4 -13.09 -13.17 7.69
N TRP A 5 -14.12 -13.24 6.83
CA TRP A 5 -14.69 -14.51 6.39
C TRP A 5 -13.67 -15.35 5.62
N ILE A 6 -12.89 -14.73 4.73
CA ILE A 6 -11.80 -15.43 4.02
C ILE A 6 -10.78 -15.99 5.02
N ASP A 7 -10.42 -15.23 6.06
CA ASP A 7 -9.43 -15.67 7.05
C ASP A 7 -9.88 -16.87 7.88
N GLN A 8 -11.18 -16.99 8.16
CA GLN A 8 -11.77 -18.17 8.82
C GLN A 8 -11.76 -19.43 7.93
N GLN A 9 -11.80 -19.26 6.60
CA GLN A 9 -11.87 -20.36 5.64
C GLN A 9 -10.49 -20.76 5.09
N VAL A 10 -9.51 -19.87 5.20
CA VAL A 10 -8.10 -20.13 4.87
C VAL A 10 -7.58 -21.25 5.77
N GLY A 11 -7.19 -22.37 5.16
CA GLY A 11 -6.82 -23.61 5.84
C GLY A 11 -7.71 -24.79 5.45
N ARG A 12 -8.98 -24.53 5.08
CA ARG A 12 -9.88 -25.53 4.48
C ARG A 12 -9.94 -25.42 2.96
N TYR A 13 -9.79 -24.22 2.41
CA TYR A 13 -9.87 -23.96 0.98
C TYR A 13 -8.70 -23.11 0.46
N PRO A 14 -8.31 -23.26 -0.83
CA PRO A 14 -7.30 -22.40 -1.44
C PRO A 14 -7.73 -20.92 -1.44
N LEU A 15 -6.80 -20.05 -1.03
CA LEU A 15 -7.04 -18.60 -0.94
C LEU A 15 -7.52 -17.98 -2.25
N LEU A 16 -6.98 -18.41 -3.39
CA LEU A 16 -7.37 -17.92 -4.72
C LEU A 16 -8.84 -18.18 -5.01
N SER A 17 -9.34 -19.36 -4.65
CA SER A 17 -10.75 -19.73 -4.82
C SER A 17 -11.65 -18.89 -3.92
N LEU A 18 -11.28 -18.70 -2.66
CA LEU A 18 -12.02 -17.84 -1.72
C LEU A 18 -12.06 -16.39 -2.20
N CYS A 19 -10.94 -15.85 -2.69
CA CYS A 19 -10.87 -14.52 -3.27
C CYS A 19 -11.75 -14.36 -4.52
N ARG A 20 -11.82 -15.39 -5.36
CA ARG A 20 -12.69 -15.40 -6.55
C ARG A 20 -14.17 -15.41 -6.20
N VAL A 21 -14.58 -16.25 -5.23
CA VAL A 21 -16.00 -16.35 -4.78
C VAL A 21 -16.50 -15.03 -4.20
N VAL A 22 -15.64 -14.32 -3.46
CA VAL A 22 -16.01 -13.07 -2.78
C VAL A 22 -15.65 -11.83 -3.62
N SER A 23 -15.17 -12.01 -4.85
CA SER A 23 -14.73 -10.94 -5.76
C SER A 23 -13.78 -9.92 -5.12
N VAL A 24 -12.75 -10.42 -4.44
CA VAL A 24 -11.69 -9.59 -3.84
C VAL A 24 -10.31 -9.98 -4.37
N SER A 25 -9.36 -9.05 -4.34
CA SER A 25 -7.99 -9.35 -4.73
C SER A 25 -7.21 -10.02 -3.59
N VAL A 26 -6.32 -10.95 -3.95
CA VAL A 26 -5.38 -11.58 -3.01
C VAL A 26 -4.50 -10.53 -2.34
N ASN A 27 -4.09 -9.50 -3.08
CA ASN A 27 -3.32 -8.38 -2.54
C ASN A 27 -4.10 -7.59 -1.50
N GLY A 28 -5.41 -7.38 -1.70
CA GLY A 28 -6.30 -6.77 -0.73
C GLY A 28 -6.41 -7.60 0.56
N TYR A 29 -6.59 -8.93 0.43
CA TYR A 29 -6.59 -9.84 1.58
C TYR A 29 -5.26 -9.82 2.33
N ARG A 30 -4.13 -9.89 1.62
CA ARG A 30 -2.79 -9.82 2.24
C ARG A 30 -2.54 -8.48 2.92
N ALA A 31 -2.99 -7.38 2.34
CA ALA A 31 -2.90 -6.06 2.95
C ALA A 31 -3.73 -5.95 4.22
N TRP A 32 -4.95 -6.51 4.22
CA TRP A 32 -5.80 -6.60 5.40
C TRP A 32 -5.19 -7.51 6.49
N LYS A 33 -4.67 -8.68 6.12
CA LYS A 33 -4.07 -9.67 7.04
C LYS A 33 -2.78 -9.18 7.71
N ARG A 34 -1.96 -8.38 7.03
CA ARG A 34 -0.74 -7.77 7.58
C ARG A 34 -1.01 -6.70 8.65
N GLY A 35 -2.21 -6.69 9.23
CA GLY A 35 -2.72 -5.58 9.99
C GLY A 35 -2.95 -4.42 9.05
N GLY A 36 -4.09 -4.40 8.37
CA GLY A 36 -4.67 -3.17 7.82
C GLY A 36 -4.85 -2.15 8.94
N LYS A 37 -3.74 -1.59 9.44
CA LYS A 37 -3.71 -0.61 10.50
C LYS A 37 -4.35 0.63 9.90
N PRO A 38 -5.46 1.13 10.48
CA PRO A 38 -6.06 2.40 10.07
C PRO A 38 -5.13 3.61 10.32
N GLY A 39 -3.88 3.39 10.77
CA GLY A 39 -2.86 4.41 10.99
C GLY A 39 -1.65 4.35 10.03
N ARG A 40 -1.64 3.48 9.00
CA ARG A 40 -0.73 3.73 7.86
C ARG A 40 -1.40 4.81 7.02
N THR A 41 -1.12 6.07 7.34
CA THR A 41 -1.56 7.24 6.59
C THR A 41 -0.94 7.15 5.20
N ARG A 42 -1.57 6.36 4.32
CA ARG A 42 -1.36 6.48 2.90
C ARG A 42 -1.83 7.88 2.57
N LEU A 43 -0.89 8.74 2.19
CA LEU A 43 -1.22 9.99 1.57
C LEU A 43 -2.18 9.69 0.41
N THR A 44 -3.23 10.48 0.28
CA THR A 44 -4.02 10.45 -0.95
C THR A 44 -3.09 10.75 -2.12
N ASP A 45 -3.42 10.29 -3.32
CA ASP A 45 -2.57 10.53 -4.50
C ASP A 45 -2.24 12.02 -4.67
N THR A 46 -3.18 12.90 -4.33
CA THR A 46 -3.00 14.35 -4.32
C THR A 46 -1.99 14.84 -3.27
N GLN A 47 -2.00 14.29 -2.07
CA GLN A 47 -1.04 14.62 -1.01
C GLN A 47 0.35 14.07 -1.34
N LEU A 48 0.42 12.84 -1.87
CA LEU A 48 1.67 12.23 -2.29
C LEU A 48 2.32 13.04 -3.42
N LEU A 49 1.52 13.48 -4.40
CA LEU A 49 2.01 14.27 -5.51
C LEU A 49 2.53 15.65 -5.07
N ARG A 50 1.89 16.28 -4.08
CA ARG A 50 2.43 17.51 -3.45
C ARG A 50 3.76 17.24 -2.75
N LEU A 51 3.86 16.15 -1.99
CA LEU A 51 5.10 15.77 -1.32
C LEU A 51 6.24 15.52 -2.32
N ILE A 52 5.98 14.76 -3.38
CA ILE A 52 6.94 14.52 -4.48
C ILE A 52 7.42 15.85 -5.06
N ARG A 53 6.51 16.78 -5.37
CA ARG A 53 6.88 18.09 -5.93
C ARG A 53 7.70 18.95 -4.97
N ALA A 54 7.36 18.93 -3.68
CA ALA A 54 8.11 19.66 -2.66
C ALA A 54 9.54 19.12 -2.53
N VAL A 55 9.68 17.81 -2.36
CA VAL A 55 10.99 17.12 -2.31
C VAL A 55 11.79 17.39 -3.58
N HIS A 56 11.16 17.28 -4.75
CA HIS A 56 11.81 17.51 -6.03
C HIS A 56 12.33 18.95 -6.17
N ALA A 57 11.59 19.93 -5.64
CA ALA A 57 12.04 21.32 -5.60
C ALA A 57 13.17 21.55 -4.58
N GLU A 58 13.10 20.94 -3.39
CA GLU A 58 14.16 20.99 -2.37
C GLU A 58 15.50 20.48 -2.91
N VAL A 59 15.47 19.35 -3.63
CA VAL A 59 16.68 18.73 -4.24
C VAL A 59 17.01 19.28 -5.62
N LYS A 60 16.29 20.31 -6.10
CA LYS A 60 16.47 20.95 -7.41
C LYS A 60 16.48 19.95 -8.59
N GLY A 61 15.69 18.89 -8.49
CA GLY A 61 15.63 17.83 -9.50
C GLY A 61 16.86 16.92 -9.60
N ALA A 62 17.76 16.95 -8.62
CA ALA A 62 18.95 16.10 -8.61
C ALA A 62 18.63 14.60 -8.44
N TYR A 63 17.43 14.26 -7.94
CA TYR A 63 17.04 12.88 -7.63
C TYR A 63 16.14 12.29 -8.71
N GLY A 64 16.55 11.14 -9.24
CA GLY A 64 15.68 10.29 -10.07
C GLY A 64 14.66 9.49 -9.22
N SER A 65 13.72 8.82 -9.90
CA SER A 65 12.61 8.07 -9.28
C SER A 65 12.98 7.14 -8.10
N PRO A 66 14.08 6.35 -8.18
CA PRO A 66 14.47 5.49 -7.05
C PRO A 66 14.89 6.28 -5.80
N ARG A 67 15.64 7.38 -5.97
CA ARG A 67 16.09 8.22 -4.86
C ARG A 67 14.95 9.03 -4.26
N MET A 68 14.04 9.53 -5.10
CA MET A 68 12.80 10.18 -4.66
C MET A 68 11.95 9.26 -3.78
N THR A 69 11.80 7.99 -4.18
CA THR A 69 11.04 7.00 -3.41
C THR A 69 11.71 6.68 -2.07
N GLY A 70 13.05 6.66 -2.01
CA GLY A 70 13.81 6.53 -0.76
C GLY A 70 13.52 7.67 0.20
N GLU A 71 13.69 8.91 -0.26
CA GLU A 71 13.47 10.14 0.52
C GLU A 71 12.04 10.21 1.11
N ILE A 72 11.03 9.80 0.33
CA ILE A 72 9.64 9.79 0.80
C ILE A 72 9.40 8.71 1.86
N ARG A 73 10.09 7.56 1.76
CA ARG A 73 10.03 6.50 2.79
C ARG A 73 10.75 6.91 4.06
N ASP A 74 11.86 7.62 3.95
CA ASP A 74 12.61 8.18 5.09
C ASP A 74 11.78 9.22 5.84
N ARG A 75 10.94 9.98 5.12
CA ARG A 75 9.92 10.87 5.69
C ARG A 75 8.72 10.14 6.31
N GLY A 76 8.76 8.80 6.37
CA GLY A 76 7.77 7.95 7.03
C GLY A 76 6.58 7.53 6.16
N PHE A 77 6.57 7.89 4.87
CA PHE A 77 5.46 7.57 3.99
C PHE A 77 5.72 6.29 3.17
N PRO A 78 4.87 5.26 3.29
CA PRO A 78 5.06 4.02 2.55
C PRO A 78 4.69 4.21 1.08
N VAL A 79 5.71 4.36 0.23
CA VAL A 79 5.58 4.44 -1.24
C VAL A 79 6.31 3.30 -1.94
N SER A 80 5.84 2.95 -3.12
CA SER A 80 6.43 1.96 -4.02
C SER A 80 6.94 2.65 -5.29
N VAL A 81 8.11 2.20 -5.78
CA VAL A 81 8.69 2.59 -7.08
C VAL A 81 7.84 2.11 -8.25
#